data_AF-A0AAW2ENC9-F1
#
_entry.id   AF-A0AAW2ENC9-F1
#
_cell.length_a   1.000
_cell.length_b   1.000
_cell.length_c   1.000
_cell.angle_alpha   90.00
_cell.angle_beta   90.00
_cell.angle_gamma   90.00
#
_symmetry.space_group_name_H-M   'P 1'
#
loop_
_entity.id
_entity.type
_entity.pdbx_description
1 polymer ?
#
loop_
_entity_poly.entity_id
_entity_poly.type
_entity_poly.pdbx_seq_one_letter_code
_entity_poly.pdbx_strand_id
1 'polypeptide(L)'
;MFNYFHYIGGFNLKEAVNLCLKESLSDAFTAEITWWGREEAKISLYDTKLTKAIYDAMCRNPHIERPQRSEFQRQMRTALKTAKERYRHSQRNQQRPAIGQANQRRDLWNDDHAETEEEQDQESQDCF
;
A
#
# COMPACT_ATOMS: atom_id res chain seq x y z
N MET A 1 -4.76 18.81 21.90
CA MET A 1 -3.55 17.97 21.74
C MET A 1 -3.75 17.08 20.53
N PHE A 2 -3.23 17.49 19.36
CA PHE A 2 -3.28 16.77 18.08
C PHE A 2 -1.94 16.94 17.33
N ASN A 3 -0.83 16.97 18.07
CA ASN A 3 0.49 17.23 17.50
C ASN A 3 1.14 15.98 16.89
N TYR A 4 0.63 14.78 17.18
CA TYR A 4 1.23 13.54 16.68
C TYR A 4 1.26 13.47 15.15
N PHE A 5 0.14 13.75 14.49
CA PHE A 5 0.06 13.71 13.01
C PHE A 5 0.97 14.73 12.32
N HIS A 6 1.37 15.81 13.02
CA HIS A 6 2.35 16.75 12.49
C HIS A 6 3.75 16.12 12.39
N TYR A 7 4.11 15.22 13.32
CA TYR A 7 5.41 14.56 13.36
C TYR A 7 5.49 13.30 12.48
N ILE A 8 4.36 12.77 12.01
CA ILE A 8 4.35 11.64 11.06
C ILE A 8 5.00 12.02 9.71
N GLY A 9 4.95 13.31 9.36
CA GLY A 9 5.63 13.86 8.19
C GLY A 9 4.97 13.48 6.85
N GLY A 10 5.80 13.29 5.83
CA GLY A 10 5.41 13.08 4.44
C GLY A 10 5.71 14.30 3.57
N PHE A 11 6.27 14.05 2.39
CA PHE A 11 6.67 15.10 1.44
C PHE A 11 5.54 15.47 0.47
N ASN A 12 4.52 14.63 0.38
CA ASN A 12 3.32 14.90 -0.40
C ASN A 12 2.05 14.57 0.40
N LEU A 13 0.95 15.23 0.03
CA LEU A 13 -0.35 15.07 0.70
C LEU A 13 -0.83 13.62 0.69
N LYS A 14 -0.60 12.89 -0.41
CA LYS A 14 -1.04 11.50 -0.55
C LYS A 14 -0.35 10.61 0.48
N GLU A 15 0.96 10.68 0.60
CA GLU A 15 1.76 9.91 1.55
C GLU A 15 1.42 10.29 2.98
N ALA A 16 1.41 11.58 3.28
CA ALA A 16 1.14 12.06 4.63
C ALA A 16 -0.25 11.60 5.13
N VAL A 17 -1.27 11.66 4.27
CA VAL A 17 -2.61 11.14 4.59
C VAL A 17 -2.62 9.61 4.75
N ASN A 18 -1.90 8.87 3.89
CA ASN A 18 -1.81 7.41 4.01
C ASN A 18 -1.11 6.98 5.30
N LEU A 19 -0.03 7.66 5.68
CA LEU A 19 0.69 7.40 6.93
C LEU A 19 -0.19 7.73 8.13
N CYS A 20 -0.83 8.90 8.14
CA CYS A 20 -1.75 9.27 9.21
C CYS A 20 -2.88 8.25 9.38
N LEU A 21 -3.45 7.76 8.28
CA LEU A 21 -4.52 6.76 8.32
C LEU A 21 -4.02 5.39 8.81
N LYS A 22 -2.82 4.99 8.39
CA LYS A 22 -2.17 3.74 8.81
C LYS A 22 -1.86 3.72 10.30
N GLU A 23 -1.36 4.83 10.85
CA GLU A 23 -1.03 4.93 12.26
C GLU A 23 -2.27 5.09 13.15
N SER A 24 -3.36 5.64 12.61
CA SER A 24 -4.58 5.92 13.40
C SER A 24 -5.61 4.80 13.41
N LEU A 25 -5.60 3.92 12.41
CA LEU A 25 -6.59 2.86 12.27
C LEU A 25 -5.92 1.49 12.14
N SER A 26 -6.41 0.51 12.89
CA SER A 26 -6.04 -0.89 12.66
C SER A 26 -6.69 -1.41 11.39
N ASP A 27 -6.00 -2.30 10.66
CA ASP A 27 -6.48 -2.84 9.39
C ASP A 27 -7.86 -3.53 9.53
N ALA A 28 -8.09 -4.24 10.64
CA ALA A 28 -9.39 -4.87 10.91
C ALA A 28 -10.52 -3.83 11.06
N PHE A 29 -10.24 -2.71 11.75
CA PHE A 29 -11.23 -1.65 11.96
C PHE A 29 -11.52 -0.85 10.69
N THR A 30 -10.61 -0.81 9.72
CA THR A 30 -10.84 -0.10 8.44
C THR A 30 -11.99 -0.70 7.63
N ALA A 31 -12.34 -1.98 7.83
CA ALA A 31 -13.46 -2.63 7.15
C ALA A 31 -14.82 -2.02 7.55
N GLU A 32 -14.96 -1.63 8.82
CA GLU A 32 -16.17 -1.06 9.43
C GLU A 32 -16.34 0.44 9.14
N ILE A 33 -15.33 1.08 8.57
CA ILE A 33 -15.34 2.51 8.28
C ILE A 33 -15.78 2.76 6.84
N THR A 34 -16.65 3.74 6.64
CA THR A 34 -16.96 4.27 5.30
C THR A 34 -16.78 5.77 5.28
N TRP A 35 -16.54 6.33 4.09
CA TRP A 35 -16.36 7.76 3.96
C TRP A 35 -17.64 8.55 4.32
N TRP A 36 -18.81 8.07 3.88
CA TRP A 36 -20.09 8.77 4.06
C TRP A 36 -21.04 8.14 5.10
N GLY A 37 -20.74 6.97 5.67
CA GLY A 37 -21.64 6.31 6.64
C GLY A 37 -22.94 5.76 6.06
N ARG A 38 -22.98 5.43 4.76
CA ARG A 38 -24.23 5.05 4.06
C ARG A 38 -24.77 3.65 4.38
N GLU A 39 -24.00 2.83 5.06
CA GLU A 39 -24.38 1.44 5.35
C GLU A 39 -24.73 1.35 6.83
N GLU A 40 -25.88 0.76 7.14
CA GLU A 40 -26.33 0.53 8.51
C GLU A 40 -25.22 -0.23 9.25
N ALA A 41 -24.75 0.35 10.37
CA ALA A 41 -23.60 -0.06 11.20
C ALA A 41 -22.18 0.41 10.80
N LYS A 42 -21.95 1.11 9.67
CA LYS A 42 -20.59 1.59 9.33
C LYS A 42 -20.32 3.02 9.81
N ILE A 43 -19.17 3.20 10.46
CA ILE A 43 -18.75 4.50 11.02
C ILE A 43 -18.39 5.45 9.87
N SER A 44 -18.98 6.65 9.88
CA SER A 44 -18.65 7.72 8.93
C SER A 44 -17.30 8.34 9.28
N LEU A 45 -16.32 8.27 8.37
CA LEU A 45 -15.00 8.86 8.56
C LEU A 45 -15.01 10.38 8.38
N TYR A 46 -15.88 10.91 7.52
CA TYR A 46 -15.86 12.31 7.10
C TYR A 46 -15.99 13.30 8.26
N ASP A 47 -16.92 13.04 9.20
CA ASP A 47 -17.19 13.97 10.31
C ASP A 47 -16.45 13.61 11.62
N THR A 48 -15.48 12.71 11.54
CA THR A 48 -14.70 12.33 12.73
C THR A 48 -13.74 13.43 13.16
N LYS A 49 -13.45 13.48 14.47
CA LYS A 49 -12.35 14.27 15.02
C LYS A 49 -11.00 13.88 14.41
N LEU A 50 -10.85 12.61 14.01
CA LEU A 50 -9.67 12.10 13.31
C LEU A 50 -9.44 12.82 11.98
N THR A 51 -10.48 12.91 11.13
CA THR A 51 -10.36 13.59 9.82
C THR A 51 -10.02 15.07 9.97
N LYS A 52 -10.64 15.76 10.95
CA LYS A 52 -10.34 17.17 11.26
C LYS A 52 -8.88 17.33 11.73
N ALA A 53 -8.42 16.46 12.62
CA ALA A 53 -7.05 16.47 13.12
C ALA A 53 -6.01 16.21 12.04
N ILE A 54 -6.26 15.27 11.14
CA ILE A 54 -5.34 14.99 10.02
C ILE A 54 -5.31 16.20 9.08
N TYR A 55 -6.46 16.80 8.76
CA TYR A 55 -6.49 18.02 7.94
C TYR A 55 -5.70 19.17 8.55
N ASP A 56 -5.89 19.41 9.85
CA ASP A 56 -5.16 20.46 10.58
C ASP A 56 -3.66 20.19 10.61
N ALA A 57 -3.24 18.93 10.75
CA ALA A 57 -1.83 18.54 10.68
C ALA A 57 -1.22 18.80 9.30
N MET A 58 -1.95 18.49 8.22
CA MET A 58 -1.49 18.77 6.85
C MET A 58 -1.36 20.26 6.59
N CYS A 59 -2.28 21.07 7.10
CA CYS A 59 -2.22 22.53 6.98
C CYS A 59 -1.03 23.16 7.72
N ARG A 60 -0.43 22.44 8.68
CA ARG A 60 0.73 22.90 9.46
C ARG A 60 2.05 22.31 8.95
N ASN A 61 2.02 21.40 7.98
CA ASN A 61 3.24 20.77 7.46
C ASN A 61 3.94 21.76 6.49
N PRO A 62 5.21 22.15 6.74
CA PRO A 62 5.92 23.11 5.88
C PRO A 62 6.22 22.56 4.48
N HIS A 63 6.21 21.24 4.28
CA HIS A 63 6.49 20.62 2.99
C HIS A 63 5.27 20.54 2.07
N ILE A 64 4.06 20.79 2.60
CA ILE A 64 2.81 20.61 1.86
C ILE A 64 2.11 21.97 1.80
N GLU A 65 1.90 22.48 0.59
CA GLU A 65 1.03 23.64 0.41
C GLU A 65 -0.36 23.35 0.95
N ARG A 66 -0.98 24.35 1.58
CA ARG A 66 -2.26 24.18 2.28
C ARG A 66 -3.29 23.51 1.36
N PRO A 67 -3.68 22.26 1.64
CA PRO A 67 -4.44 21.48 0.69
C PRO A 67 -5.88 21.99 0.57
N GLN A 68 -6.39 22.04 -0.66
CA GLN A 68 -7.81 22.30 -0.89
C GLN A 68 -8.64 21.17 -0.27
N ARG A 69 -9.80 21.51 0.30
CA ARG A 69 -10.68 20.52 0.94
C ARG A 69 -11.05 19.36 0.00
N SER A 70 -11.37 19.64 -1.25
CA SER A 70 -11.70 18.64 -2.28
C SER A 70 -10.57 17.64 -2.51
N GLU A 71 -9.34 18.14 -2.61
CA GLU A 71 -8.15 17.33 -2.81
C GLU A 71 -7.84 16.47 -1.59
N PHE A 72 -7.89 17.05 -0.39
CA PHE A 72 -7.74 16.29 0.86
C PHE A 72 -8.76 15.17 0.96
N GLN A 73 -10.04 15.45 0.70
CA GLN A 73 -11.10 14.45 0.71
C GLN A 73 -10.89 13.35 -0.34
N ARG A 74 -10.34 13.70 -1.52
CA ARG A 74 -9.95 12.71 -2.54
C ARG A 74 -8.84 11.80 -2.00
N GLN A 75 -7.78 12.37 -1.43
CA GLN A 75 -6.67 11.58 -0.91
C GLN A 75 -7.08 10.69 0.28
N MET A 76 -7.91 11.21 1.19
CA MET A 76 -8.41 10.43 2.33
C MET A 76 -9.28 9.25 1.89
N ARG A 77 -10.14 9.43 0.87
CA ARG A 77 -10.91 8.33 0.28
C ARG A 77 -10.01 7.29 -0.39
N THR A 78 -8.97 7.72 -1.10
CA THR A 78 -8.01 6.82 -1.73
C THR A 78 -7.24 6.04 -0.66
N ALA A 79 -6.76 6.70 0.39
CA ALA A 79 -6.07 6.07 1.51
C ALA A 79 -6.95 5.02 2.20
N LEU A 80 -8.24 5.32 2.42
CA LEU A 80 -9.20 4.36 2.99
C LEU A 80 -9.39 3.14 2.07
N LYS A 81 -9.47 3.33 0.75
CA LYS A 81 -9.52 2.21 -0.20
C LYS A 81 -8.27 1.35 -0.13
N THR A 82 -7.09 1.97 -0.11
CA THR A 82 -5.80 1.26 -0.01
C THR A 82 -5.70 0.48 1.31
N ALA A 83 -6.15 1.06 2.42
CA ALA A 83 -6.17 0.36 3.72
C ALA A 83 -7.10 -0.86 3.70
N LYS A 84 -8.31 -0.72 3.13
CA LYS A 84 -9.24 -1.86 2.94
C LYS A 84 -8.65 -2.94 2.04
N GLU A 85 -7.97 -2.54 0.97
CA GLU A 85 -7.35 -3.49 0.05
C GLU A 85 -6.22 -4.26 0.72
N ARG A 86 -5.39 -3.57 1.51
CA ARG A 86 -4.37 -4.20 2.35
C ARG A 86 -4.97 -5.22 3.32
N TYR A 87 -6.07 -4.87 4.00
CA TYR A 87 -6.76 -5.82 4.88
C TYR A 87 -7.24 -7.06 4.13
N ARG A 88 -7.88 -6.89 2.96
CA ARG A 88 -8.33 -8.01 2.11
C ARG A 88 -7.19 -8.89 1.62
N HIS A 89 -6.06 -8.29 1.22
CA HIS A 89 -4.87 -9.05 0.81
C HIS A 89 -4.24 -9.81 1.98
N SER A 90 -4.19 -9.20 3.17
CA SER A 90 -3.67 -9.86 4.38
C SER A 90 -4.49 -11.10 4.73
N GLN A 91 -5.83 -10.99 4.69
CA GLN A 91 -6.74 -12.13 4.92
C GLN A 91 -6.52 -13.25 3.91
N ARG A 92 -6.35 -12.92 2.62
CA ARG A 92 -6.07 -13.92 1.56
C ARG A 92 -4.72 -14.63 1.76
N ASN A 93 -3.70 -13.91 2.21
CA ASN A 93 -2.39 -14.50 2.48
C ASN A 93 -2.39 -15.38 3.75
N GLN A 94 -3.19 -15.06 4.76
CA GLN A 94 -3.36 -15.88 5.96
C GLN A 94 -4.12 -17.18 5.68
N GLN A 95 -5.01 -17.19 4.69
CA GLN A 95 -5.81 -18.36 4.30
C GLN A 95 -5.11 -19.29 3.31
N ARG A 96 -3.94 -18.91 2.76
CA ARG A 96 -3.13 -19.83 1.97
C ARG A 96 -2.45 -20.82 2.93
N PRO A 97 -2.71 -22.13 2.85
CA PRO A 97 -1.93 -23.09 3.60
C PRO A 97 -0.46 -22.91 3.22
N ALA A 98 0.43 -23.00 4.21
CA ALA A 98 1.89 -22.89 4.06
C ALA A 98 2.50 -24.08 3.29
N ILE A 99 1.88 -24.51 2.20
CA ILE A 99 2.41 -25.48 1.26
C ILE A 99 3.18 -24.67 0.22
N GLY A 100 4.42 -24.28 0.57
CA GLY A 100 5.27 -23.53 -0.36
C GLY A 100 6.40 -22.71 0.25
N GLN A 101 7.02 -23.16 1.36
CA GLN A 101 8.33 -22.64 1.78
C GLN A 101 9.47 -23.22 0.92
N ALA A 102 9.32 -23.26 -0.41
CA ALA A 102 10.28 -23.91 -1.31
C ALA A 102 10.72 -23.05 -2.49
N ASN A 103 10.53 -21.73 -2.47
CA ASN A 103 11.03 -20.90 -3.59
C ASN A 103 11.32 -19.42 -3.26
N GLN A 104 11.85 -19.14 -2.07
CA GLN A 104 12.36 -17.81 -1.69
C GLN A 104 13.89 -17.71 -1.73
N ARG A 105 14.53 -18.48 -2.61
CA ARG A 105 15.84 -18.11 -3.17
C ARG A 105 15.66 -17.82 -4.65
N ARG A 106 14.93 -16.74 -4.95
CA ARG A 106 15.20 -16.03 -6.20
C ARG A 106 16.46 -15.24 -5.93
N ASP A 107 17.60 -15.82 -6.30
CA ASP A 107 18.86 -15.13 -6.33
C ASP A 107 18.68 -13.85 -7.16
N LEU A 108 18.67 -12.72 -6.46
CA LEU A 108 18.50 -11.37 -7.03
C LEU A 108 19.74 -10.89 -7.81
N TRP A 109 20.72 -11.79 -8.05
CA TRP A 109 22.05 -11.48 -8.60
C TRP A 109 22.54 -12.51 -9.62
N ASN A 110 21.67 -13.27 -10.29
CA ASN A 110 22.11 -14.12 -11.41
C ASN A 110 22.18 -13.28 -12.69
N ASP A 111 23.20 -12.41 -12.75
CA ASP A 111 23.62 -11.69 -13.96
C ASP A 111 24.66 -12.54 -14.71
N ASP A 112 24.31 -13.80 -14.98
CA ASP A 112 25.06 -14.64 -15.90
C ASP A 112 24.65 -14.23 -17.31
N HIS A 113 25.41 -13.28 -17.85
CA HIS A 113 25.52 -13.04 -19.28
C HIS A 113 25.90 -14.36 -19.98
N ALA A 114 24.90 -15.13 -20.39
CA ALA A 114 25.08 -16.24 -21.30
C ALA A 114 25.31 -15.67 -22.71
N GLU A 115 26.58 -15.49 -23.06
CA GLU A 115 27.00 -15.37 -24.44
C GLU A 115 26.53 -16.61 -25.21
N THR A 116 25.74 -16.39 -26.25
CA THR A 116 25.30 -17.43 -27.18
C THR A 116 26.50 -17.89 -28.00
N GLU A 117 27.13 -19.00 -27.61
CA GLU A 117 27.96 -19.78 -28.53
C GLU A 117 27.09 -20.91 -29.11
N GLU A 118 26.95 -20.87 -30.43
CA GLU A 118 26.18 -21.80 -31.25
C GLU A 118 26.90 -23.17 -31.32
N GLU A 119 26.32 -24.22 -30.74
CA GLU A 119 26.68 -25.61 -31.07
C GLU A 119 25.93 -26.02 -32.36
N GLN A 120 26.68 -26.31 -33.42
CA GLN A 120 26.16 -27.08 -34.56
C GLN A 120 26.34 -28.57 -34.27
N ASP A 121 25.22 -29.28 -34.39
CA ASP A 121 25.03 -30.70 -34.12
C ASP A 121 25.91 -31.65 -34.95
N GLN A 122 26.11 -32.81 -34.32
CA GLN A 122 26.65 -34.05 -34.85
C GLN A 122 25.96 -34.54 -36.12
N GLU A 123 26.69 -35.20 -37.02
CA GLU A 123 26.24 -36.51 -37.51
C GLU A 123 27.40 -37.38 -38.03
N SER A 124 27.47 -38.61 -37.49
CA SER A 124 28.31 -39.68 -38.00
C SER A 124 27.57 -40.42 -39.10
N GLN A 125 28.20 -40.69 -40.26
CA GLN A 125 28.13 -41.97 -40.99
C GLN A 125 28.83 -41.89 -42.35
N ASP A 126 29.80 -42.78 -42.55
CA ASP A 126 30.20 -43.48 -43.78
C ASP A 126 31.43 -44.34 -43.39
N CYS A 127 31.58 -45.63 -43.68
CA CYS A 127 31.19 -46.40 -44.86
C CYS A 127 30.90 -47.88 -44.52
N PHE A 128 30.15 -48.52 -45.41
CA PHE A 128 30.28 -49.95 -45.75
C PHE A 128 31.41 -50.13 -46.78
#